data_AF-A0A386ZG24-F1
#
_entry.id   AF-A0A386ZG24-F1
#
_cell.length_a   1.000
_cell.length_b   1.000
_cell.length_c   1.000
_cell.angle_alpha   90.00
_cell.angle_beta   90.00
_cell.angle_gamma   90.00
#
_symmetry.space_group_name_H-M   'P 1'
#
loop_
_entity.id
_entity.type
_entity.pdbx_description
1 polymer ?
#
loop_
_entity_poly.entity_id
_entity_poly.type
_entity_poly.pdbx_seq_one_letter_code
_entity_poly.pdbx_strand_id
1 'polypeptide(L)'
;MSPLTLPDLAVLGALHTAGESLSAGAIAAAVAKPASSSPGMHLTISAVSRITARLRARDLISATGGGIGQRWYLTERGRVLWAAKGSRFTL
;
A
#
# COMPACT_ATOMS: atom_id res chain seq x y z
N MET A 1 -18.73 -6.91 -3.30
CA MET A 1 -17.38 -6.40 -2.97
C MET A 1 -16.36 -7.06 -3.89
N SER A 2 -15.61 -6.29 -4.69
CA SER A 2 -14.59 -6.86 -5.60
C SER A 2 -13.32 -7.27 -4.82
N PRO A 3 -12.68 -8.40 -5.17
CA PRO A 3 -11.49 -8.90 -4.47
C PRO A 3 -10.33 -7.88 -4.47
N LEU A 4 -9.45 -7.96 -3.47
CA LEU A 4 -8.20 -7.21 -3.49
C LEU A 4 -7.28 -7.78 -4.57
N THR A 5 -6.70 -6.89 -5.37
CA THR A 5 -5.78 -7.26 -6.44
C THR A 5 -4.33 -7.28 -5.92
N LEU A 6 -3.42 -7.90 -6.68
CA LEU A 6 -2.00 -7.94 -6.32
C LEU A 6 -1.40 -6.52 -6.09
N PRO A 7 -1.70 -5.49 -6.91
CA PRO A 7 -1.28 -4.12 -6.62
C PRO A 7 -1.84 -3.53 -5.32
N ASP A 8 -3.07 -3.89 -4.95
CA ASP A 8 -3.66 -3.43 -3.69
C ASP A 8 -2.89 -4.02 -2.50
N LEU A 9 -2.54 -5.31 -2.58
CA LEU A 9 -1.73 -5.99 -1.56
C LEU A 9 -0.29 -5.44 -1.51
N ALA A 10 0.32 -5.14 -2.66
CA ALA A 10 1.66 -4.56 -2.70
C ALA A 10 1.71 -3.18 -2.00
N VAL A 11 0.70 -2.33 -2.19
CA VAL A 11 0.60 -1.05 -1.49
C VAL A 11 0.38 -1.23 0.02
N LEU A 12 -0.46 -2.19 0.43
CA LEU A 12 -0.64 -2.51 1.86
C LEU A 12 0.67 -3.01 2.49
N GLY A 13 1.43 -3.84 1.78
CA GLY A 13 2.73 -4.33 2.22
C GLY A 13 3.76 -3.23 2.34
N ALA A 14 3.84 -2.32 1.35
CA ALA A 14 4.73 -1.17 1.42
C ALA A 14 4.45 -0.29 2.66
N LEU A 15 3.18 -0.03 2.95
CA LEU A 15 2.77 0.73 4.13
C LEU A 15 3.02 -0.02 5.45
N HIS A 16 2.87 -1.35 5.44
CA HIS A 16 3.18 -2.18 6.60
C HIS A 16 4.67 -2.17 6.92
N THR A 17 5.52 -2.43 5.91
CA THR A 17 6.98 -2.50 6.08
C THR A 17 7.59 -1.17 6.48
N ALA A 18 7.02 -0.05 6.01
CA ALA A 18 7.50 1.27 6.39
C ALA A 18 7.24 1.59 7.87
N GLY A 19 6.22 0.99 8.50
CA GLY A 19 5.81 1.28 9.88
C GLY A 19 5.22 2.68 10.12
N GLU A 20 5.48 3.62 9.22
CA GLU A 20 5.05 5.02 9.27
C GLU A 20 4.22 5.42 8.03
N SER A 21 3.76 6.67 7.99
CA SER A 21 3.03 7.20 6.84
C SER A 21 3.95 7.44 5.64
N LEU A 22 3.54 7.06 4.43
CA LEU A 22 4.31 7.22 3.18
C LEU A 22 3.62 8.16 2.18
N SER A 23 4.41 8.94 1.44
CA SER A 23 3.89 9.66 0.26
C SER A 23 3.63 8.70 -0.91
N ALA A 24 2.82 9.11 -1.89
CA ALA A 24 2.55 8.29 -3.08
C ALA A 24 3.83 7.90 -3.85
N GLY A 25 4.82 8.79 -3.90
CA GLY A 25 6.13 8.50 -4.51
C GLY A 25 6.92 7.47 -3.71
N ALA A 26 6.93 7.56 -2.38
CA ALA A 26 7.59 6.58 -1.53
C ALA A 26 6.92 5.19 -1.61
N ILE A 27 5.59 5.15 -1.74
CA ILE A 27 4.85 3.89 -1.99
C ILE A 27 5.28 3.28 -3.33
N ALA A 28 5.32 4.06 -4.41
CA ALA A 28 5.75 3.57 -5.72
C ALA A 28 7.17 3.00 -5.67
N ALA A 29 8.10 3.70 -5.00
CA ALA A 29 9.47 3.25 -4.82
C ALA A 29 9.57 1.96 -3.97
N ALA A 30 8.80 1.87 -2.88
CA ALA A 30 8.78 0.69 -2.02
C ALA A 30 8.23 -0.54 -2.74
N VAL A 31 7.17 -0.38 -3.55
CA VAL A 31 6.58 -1.48 -4.33
C VAL A 31 7.48 -1.92 -5.49
N ALA A 32 8.24 -0.99 -6.08
CA ALA A 32 9.22 -1.29 -7.12
C ALA A 32 10.50 -1.94 -6.58
N LYS A 33 10.78 -1.84 -5.27
CA LYS A 33 11.94 -2.48 -4.66
C LYS A 33 11.72 -4.00 -4.64
N PRO A 34 12.60 -4.80 -5.27
CA PRO A 34 12.47 -6.25 -5.22
C PRO A 34 12.71 -6.73 -3.77
N ALA A 35 11.75 -7.44 -3.21
CA ALA A 35 12.04 -8.37 -2.12
C ALA A 35 12.88 -9.51 -2.73
N SER A 36 13.87 -10.01 -1.99
CA SER A 36 15.10 -10.70 -2.42
C SER A 36 14.97 -11.93 -3.34
N SER A 37 13.82 -12.21 -3.95
CA SER A 37 13.60 -13.33 -4.88
C SER A 37 12.51 -13.08 -5.94
N SER A 38 11.99 -11.86 -6.12
CA SER A 38 10.97 -11.56 -7.14
C SER A 38 11.20 -10.22 -7.85
N PRO A 39 10.87 -10.10 -9.16
CA PRO A 39 10.87 -8.80 -9.83
C PRO A 39 9.92 -7.84 -9.09
N GLY A 40 10.44 -6.68 -8.69
CA GLY A 40 9.61 -5.64 -8.08
C GLY A 40 8.46 -5.22 -9.00
N MET A 41 7.36 -4.73 -8.42
CA MET A 41 6.21 -4.26 -9.21
C MET A 41 6.36 -2.77 -9.48
N HIS A 42 6.42 -2.38 -10.75
CA HIS A 42 6.43 -0.96 -11.11
C HIS A 42 5.01 -0.40 -11.12
N LEU A 43 4.73 0.56 -10.23
CA LEU A 43 3.49 1.32 -10.19
C LEU A 43 3.75 2.78 -10.55
N THR A 44 2.96 3.32 -11.48
CA THR A 44 2.95 4.77 -11.74
C THR A 44 2.26 5.50 -10.59
N ILE A 45 2.57 6.79 -10.40
CA ILE A 45 1.92 7.63 -9.36
C ILE A 45 0.40 7.67 -9.54
N SER A 46 -0.08 7.69 -10.78
CA SER A 46 -1.51 7.61 -11.11
C SER A 46 -2.12 6.24 -10.74
N ALA A 47 -1.36 5.16 -10.88
CA ALA A 47 -1.79 3.84 -10.42
C ALA A 47 -1.88 3.80 -8.89
N VAL A 48 -0.85 4.29 -8.19
CA VAL A 48 -0.83 4.40 -6.72
C VAL A 48 -2.01 5.21 -6.23
N SER A 49 -2.29 6.38 -6.83
CA SER A 49 -3.41 7.24 -6.43
C SER A 49 -4.77 6.54 -6.57
N ARG A 50 -4.97 5.76 -7.64
CA ARG A 50 -6.19 4.97 -7.82
C ARG A 50 -6.27 3.82 -6.80
N ILE A 51 -5.15 3.16 -6.51
CA ILE A 51 -5.10 2.09 -5.51
C ILE A 51 -5.39 2.64 -4.12
N THR A 52 -4.75 3.72 -3.71
CA THR A 52 -4.96 4.33 -2.39
C THR A 52 -6.39 4.86 -2.22
N ALA A 53 -6.98 5.45 -3.26
CA ALA A 53 -8.40 5.82 -3.24
C ALA A 53 -9.32 4.62 -2.99
N ARG A 54 -9.09 3.49 -3.67
CA ARG A 54 -9.88 2.26 -3.45
C ARG A 54 -9.67 1.65 -2.07
N LEU A 55 -8.44 1.62 -1.59
CA LEU A 55 -8.11 1.10 -0.25
C LEU A 55 -8.70 1.97 0.85
N ARG A 56 -8.71 3.29 0.67
CA ARG A 56 -9.35 4.25 1.59
C ARG A 56 -10.86 4.10 1.62
N ALA A 57 -11.51 3.92 0.45
CA ALA A 57 -12.95 3.65 0.39
C ALA A 57 -13.37 2.35 1.12
N ARG A 58 -12.40 1.47 1.40
CA ARG A 58 -12.59 0.22 2.16
C ARG A 58 -12.11 0.32 3.62
N ASP A 59 -11.72 1.52 4.05
CA ASP A 59 -11.18 1.78 5.39
C ASP A 59 -9.94 0.93 5.73
N LEU A 60 -9.11 0.59 4.73
CA LEU A 60 -7.87 -0.17 4.94
C LEU A 60 -6.64 0.73 5.09
N ILE A 61 -6.71 1.94 4.54
CA ILE A 61 -5.70 2.96 4.69
C ILE A 61 -6.37 4.30 4.96
N SER A 62 -5.64 5.19 5.61
CA SER A 62 -6.04 6.57 5.80
C SER A 62 -4.91 7.49 5.35
N ALA A 63 -5.20 8.79 5.31
CA ALA A 63 -4.23 9.79 4.91
C ALA A 63 -4.17 10.94 5.92
N THR A 64 -2.97 11.50 6.09
CA THR A 64 -2.73 12.76 6.78
C THR A 64 -2.18 13.79 5.78
N GLY A 65 -2.39 15.08 6.06
CA GLY A 65 -2.01 16.18 5.16
C GLY A 65 -2.94 16.36 3.96
N GLY A 66 -2.53 17.23 3.01
CA GLY A 66 -3.29 17.54 1.79
C GLY A 66 -2.38 17.90 0.62
N GLY A 67 -2.87 17.68 -0.60
CA GLY A 67 -2.13 17.97 -1.84
C GLY A 67 -0.80 17.22 -1.93
N ILE A 68 0.29 17.96 -2.14
CA ILE A 68 1.65 17.41 -2.30
C ILE A 68 2.17 16.78 -0.99
N GLY A 69 1.67 17.23 0.16
CA GLY A 69 2.04 16.71 1.49
C GLY A 69 1.23 15.51 1.95
N GLN A 70 0.39 14.93 1.10
CA GLN A 70 -0.46 13.81 1.49
C GLN A 70 0.38 12.55 1.77
N ARG A 71 0.25 12.02 2.98
CA ARG A 71 0.88 10.77 3.42
C ARG A 71 -0.18 9.75 3.77
N TRP A 72 0.06 8.50 3.43
CA TRP A 72 -0.85 7.37 3.60
C TRP A 72 -0.32 6.44 4.68
N TYR A 73 -1.21 5.86 5.49
CA TYR A 73 -0.87 4.90 6.54
C TYR A 73 -1.96 3.84 6.68
N LEU A 74 -1.62 2.69 7.26
CA LEU A 74 -2.59 1.63 7.53
C LEU A 74 -3.52 2.02 8.69
N THR A 75 -4.82 1.81 8.49
CA THR A 75 -5.78 1.81 9.61
C THR A 75 -5.62 0.54 10.43
N GLU A 76 -6.30 0.48 11.58
CA GLU A 76 -6.36 -0.75 12.38
C GLU A 76 -6.91 -1.92 11.56
N ARG A 77 -8.00 -1.68 10.81
CA ARG A 77 -8.59 -2.68 9.91
C ARG A 77 -7.60 -3.12 8.81
N GLY A 78 -6.84 -2.19 8.25
CA GLY A 78 -5.78 -2.48 7.29
C GLY A 78 -4.68 -3.39 7.86
N ARG A 79 -4.24 -3.10 9.09
CA ARG A 79 -3.26 -3.92 9.81
C ARG A 79 -3.77 -5.33 10.06
N VAL A 80 -5.00 -5.48 10.56
CA VAL A 80 -5.62 -6.78 10.81
C VAL A 80 -5.77 -7.58 9.51
N LEU A 81 -6.22 -6.94 8.43
CA LEU A 81 -6.33 -7.60 7.12
C LEU A 81 -4.95 -8.05 6.61
N TRP A 82 -3.93 -7.20 6.76
CA TRP A 82 -2.57 -7.55 6.39
C TRP A 82 -1.99 -8.69 7.22
N ALA A 83 -2.21 -8.72 8.53
CA ALA A 83 -1.80 -9.83 9.37
C ALA A 83 -2.47 -11.16 8.95
N ALA A 84 -3.75 -11.10 8.55
CA ALA A 84 -4.51 -12.29 8.15
C ALA A 84 -4.20 -12.79 6.73
N LYS A 85 -3.84 -11.89 5.79
CA LYS A 85 -3.67 -12.23 4.35
C LYS A 85 -2.30 -11.91 3.79
N GLY A 86 -1.65 -10.87 4.29
CA GLY A 86 -0.38 -10.33 3.82
C GLY A 86 0.84 -11.18 4.17
N SER A 87 0.81 -11.97 5.25
CA SER A 87 1.92 -12.88 5.61
C SER A 87 2.26 -13.89 4.51
N ARG A 88 1.30 -14.19 3.64
CA ARG A 88 1.47 -15.09 2.48
C ARG A 88 2.19 -14.43 1.30
N PHE A 89 2.32 -13.10 1.34
CA PHE A 89 2.91 -12.27 0.29
C PHE A 89 4.15 -11.49 0.77
N THR A 90 4.49 -11.58 2.05
CA THR A 90 5.78 -11.14 2.61
C THR A 90 6.72 -12.33 2.70
N LEU A 91 7.81 -12.29 1.92
CA LEU A 91 8.98 -13.14 2.09
C LEU A 91 10.08 -12.33 2.81
#